data_AF-A0A925H134-F1
#
_entry.id   AF-A0A925H134-F1
#
_cell.length_a   1.000
_cell.length_b   1.000
_cell.length_c   1.000
_cell.angle_alpha   90.00
_cell.angle_beta   90.00
_cell.angle_gamma   90.00
#
_symmetry.space_group_name_H-M   'P 1'
#
loop_
_entity.id
_entity.type
_entity.pdbx_description
1 polymer ?
#
loop_
_entity_poly.entity_id
_entity_poly.type
_entity_poly.pdbx_seq_one_letter_code
_entity_poly.pdbx_strand_id
1 'polypeptide(L)'
;VYSMLSIGSAAYLPDKTFLSGFTVNLETLPDAVQHPDTMKWWKKQPEAWEACRQNTLPAEEAMRNYLVWLKSLPGVPVFVAYPAAFDFMFVCWYLNRFTGENPFGWQALDIKTFAMAVTGRDFLDTVKRNMPRRWFDDLPYTHKALDDAISQGALFCNMLAEYKKMMKGEE
;
A
#
# COMPACT_ATOMS: atom_id res chain seq x y z
N VAL A 1 -8.09 1.12 -20.55
CA VAL A 1 -7.32 0.45 -19.46
C VAL A 1 -6.59 1.52 -18.66
N TYR A 2 -6.37 1.36 -17.36
CA TYR A 2 -5.56 2.28 -16.55
C TYR A 2 -4.26 1.58 -16.14
N SER A 3 -3.14 2.29 -16.19
CA SER A 3 -1.84 1.74 -15.80
C SER A 3 -1.49 2.10 -14.37
N MET A 4 -0.95 1.14 -13.63
CA MET A 4 -0.15 1.44 -12.45
C MET A 4 1.12 2.18 -12.90
N LEU A 5 1.43 3.31 -12.26
CA LEU A 5 2.59 4.14 -12.60
C LEU A 5 3.79 3.88 -11.69
N SER A 6 3.52 3.49 -10.44
CA SER A 6 4.52 3.20 -9.43
C SER A 6 3.93 2.21 -8.43
N ILE A 7 4.78 1.35 -7.89
CA ILE A 7 4.44 0.47 -6.76
C ILE A 7 5.44 0.72 -5.65
N GLY A 8 4.94 0.84 -4.43
CA GLY A 8 5.72 0.91 -3.20
C GLY A 8 5.19 -0.11 -2.21
N SER A 9 6.06 -0.82 -1.52
CA SER A 9 5.69 -1.80 -0.51
C SER A 9 6.70 -1.81 0.62
N ALA A 10 6.19 -1.89 1.84
CA ALA A 10 6.99 -1.92 3.06
C ALA A 10 6.64 -3.20 3.83
N ALA A 11 7.63 -4.06 4.06
CA ALA A 11 7.46 -5.30 4.78
C ALA A 11 7.66 -5.07 6.28
N TYR A 12 6.64 -5.41 7.06
CA TYR A 12 6.64 -5.33 8.52
C TYR A 12 6.29 -6.67 9.14
N LEU A 13 6.90 -6.98 10.29
CA LEU A 13 6.37 -7.98 11.21
C LEU A 13 5.23 -7.38 12.07
N PRO A 14 4.35 -8.20 12.66
CA PRO A 14 3.23 -7.71 13.46
C PRO A 14 3.60 -6.89 14.71
N ASP A 15 4.87 -6.93 15.13
CA ASP A 15 5.42 -6.12 16.22
C ASP A 15 6.01 -4.79 15.75
N LYS A 16 5.75 -4.40 14.49
CA LYS A 16 6.25 -3.20 13.82
C LYS A 16 7.73 -3.24 13.43
N THR A 17 8.40 -4.39 13.53
CA THR A 17 9.75 -4.53 12.97
C THR A 17 9.73 -4.33 11.45
N PHE A 18 10.40 -3.30 10.96
CA PHE A 18 10.59 -3.06 9.52
C PHE A 18 11.65 -4.01 8.96
N LEU A 19 11.31 -4.80 7.95
CA LEU A 19 12.22 -5.76 7.33
C LEU A 19 12.90 -5.16 6.11
N SER A 20 12.13 -4.63 5.17
CA SER A 20 12.64 -3.99 3.96
C SER A 20 11.54 -3.22 3.23
N GLY A 21 11.96 -2.36 2.31
CA GLY A 21 11.07 -1.66 1.38
C GLY A 21 11.40 -2.01 -0.06
N PHE A 22 10.38 -1.96 -0.93
CA PHE A 22 10.52 -2.12 -2.37
C PHE A 22 9.79 -0.98 -3.09
N THR A 23 10.39 -0.46 -4.14
CA THR A 23 9.74 0.53 -5.02
C THR A 23 10.21 0.36 -6.45
N VAL A 24 9.30 0.57 -7.40
CA VAL A 24 9.63 0.64 -8.82
C VAL A 24 8.60 1.48 -9.55
N ASN A 25 9.06 2.27 -10.52
CA ASN A 25 8.21 3.00 -11.44
C ASN A 25 8.00 2.20 -12.71
N LEU A 26 6.80 2.25 -13.26
CA LEU A 26 6.39 1.44 -14.40
C LEU A 26 6.13 2.32 -15.62
N GLU A 27 6.52 1.82 -16.78
CA GLU A 27 5.99 2.28 -18.05
C GLU A 27 4.47 2.04 -18.10
N THR A 28 3.76 2.88 -18.86
CA THR A 28 2.32 2.69 -19.05
C THR A 28 2.06 1.50 -19.98
N LEU A 29 0.99 0.75 -19.72
CA LEU A 29 0.53 -0.26 -20.68
C LEU A 29 0.23 0.39 -22.05
N PRO A 30 0.42 -0.32 -23.18
CA PRO A 30 0.22 0.25 -24.52
C PRO A 30 -1.14 0.92 -24.74
N ASP A 31 -2.22 0.32 -24.22
CA ASP A 31 -3.60 0.82 -24.35
C ASP A 31 -4.09 1.59 -23.10
N ALA A 32 -3.16 2.00 -22.24
CA ALA A 32 -3.52 2.76 -21.05
C ALA A 32 -3.89 4.20 -21.42
N VAL A 33 -5.03 4.64 -20.89
CA VAL A 33 -5.49 6.03 -20.97
C VAL A 33 -5.42 6.67 -19.60
N GLN A 34 -5.36 8.00 -19.54
CA GLN A 34 -5.40 8.73 -18.28
C GLN A 34 -6.84 9.12 -17.92
N HIS A 35 -7.27 8.86 -16.70
CA HIS A 35 -8.58 9.33 -16.24
C HIS A 35 -8.51 10.83 -15.90
N PRO A 36 -9.44 11.68 -16.38
CA PRO A 36 -9.38 13.12 -16.17
C PRO A 36 -9.29 13.54 -14.70
N ASP A 37 -10.05 12.91 -13.81
CA ASP A 37 -10.04 13.27 -12.39
C ASP A 37 -8.76 12.82 -11.67
N THR A 38 -8.17 11.70 -12.07
CA THR A 38 -6.86 11.26 -11.57
C THR A 38 -5.79 12.27 -11.99
N MET A 39 -5.86 12.79 -13.22
CA MET A 39 -4.93 13.83 -13.68
C MET A 39 -5.16 15.18 -13.01
N LYS A 40 -6.40 15.54 -12.66
CA LYS A 40 -6.67 16.74 -11.83
C LYS A 40 -6.02 16.62 -10.46
N TRP A 41 -5.99 15.43 -9.87
CA TRP A 41 -5.27 15.18 -8.61
C TRP A 41 -3.75 15.25 -8.80
N TRP A 42 -3.20 14.59 -9.83
CA TRP A 42 -1.75 14.63 -10.11
C TRP A 42 -1.20 16.04 -10.36
N LYS A 43 -2.00 16.93 -10.98
CA LYS A 43 -1.65 18.36 -11.13
C LYS A 43 -1.42 19.08 -9.81
N LYS A 44 -1.97 18.58 -8.71
CA LYS A 44 -1.76 19.12 -7.36
C LYS A 44 -0.53 18.50 -6.66
N GLN A 45 0.09 17.48 -7.26
CA GLN A 45 1.20 16.70 -6.71
C GLN A 45 2.38 16.62 -7.69
N PRO A 46 2.96 17.76 -8.12
CA PRO A 46 3.96 17.79 -9.18
C PRO A 46 5.23 17.00 -8.84
N GLU A 47 5.70 17.06 -7.59
CA GLU A 47 6.90 16.34 -7.16
C GLU A 47 6.69 14.81 -7.17
N ALA A 48 5.55 14.33 -6.69
CA ALA A 48 5.22 12.92 -6.71
C ALA A 48 4.95 12.42 -8.14
N TRP A 49 4.38 13.27 -9.00
CA TRP A 49 4.22 12.97 -10.42
C TRP A 49 5.57 12.80 -11.11
N GLU A 50 6.49 13.76 -10.93
CA GLU A 50 7.83 13.65 -11.49
C GLU A 50 8.55 12.40 -10.99
N ALA A 51 8.50 12.16 -9.68
CA ALA A 51 9.11 10.99 -9.06
C ALA A 51 8.59 9.67 -9.63
N CYS A 52 7.29 9.55 -9.95
CA CYS A 52 6.72 8.31 -10.49
C CYS A 52 6.97 8.10 -12.00
N ARG A 53 7.56 9.09 -12.68
CA ARG A 53 7.92 9.02 -14.11
C ARG A 53 9.41 8.89 -14.39
N GLN A 54 10.26 8.91 -13.35
CA GLN A 54 11.70 8.70 -13.48
C GLN A 54 12.05 7.20 -13.46
N ASN A 55 13.07 6.81 -14.22
CA ASN A 55 13.67 5.45 -14.22
C ASN A 55 12.62 4.32 -14.32
N THR A 56 11.64 4.48 -15.21
CA THR A 56 10.57 3.50 -15.38
C THR A 56 11.09 2.22 -16.01
N LEU A 57 10.56 1.09 -15.56
CA LEU A 57 10.78 -0.21 -16.19
C LEU A 57 9.53 -0.68 -16.93
N PRO A 58 9.68 -1.53 -17.96
CA PRO A 58 8.57 -2.28 -18.52
C PRO A 58 7.84 -3.05 -17.41
N ALA A 59 6.51 -3.11 -17.47
CA ALA A 59 5.71 -3.71 -16.42
C ALA A 59 6.09 -5.18 -16.13
N GLU A 60 6.49 -5.93 -17.15
CA GLU A 60 6.95 -7.31 -16.99
C GLU A 60 8.20 -7.42 -16.12
N GLU A 61 9.20 -6.56 -16.35
CA GLU A 61 10.44 -6.53 -15.58
C GLU A 61 10.19 -6.03 -14.16
N ALA A 62 9.41 -4.95 -14.00
CA ALA A 62 9.03 -4.41 -12.71
C ALA A 62 8.36 -5.46 -11.82
N MET A 63 7.41 -6.22 -12.39
CA MET A 63 6.67 -7.24 -11.63
C MET A 63 7.50 -8.49 -11.32
N ARG A 64 8.44 -8.88 -12.20
CA ARG A 64 9.42 -9.94 -11.88
C ARG A 64 10.29 -9.55 -10.70
N ASN A 65 10.82 -8.32 -10.69
CA ASN A 65 11.63 -7.82 -9.59
C ASN A 65 10.82 -7.77 -8.28
N TYR A 66 9.56 -7.35 -8.36
CA TYR A 66 8.66 -7.34 -7.21
C TYR A 66 8.38 -8.74 -6.66
N LEU A 67 8.12 -9.73 -7.54
CA LEU A 67 7.91 -11.12 -7.15
C LEU A 67 9.15 -11.72 -6.46
N VAL A 68 10.35 -11.44 -6.99
CA VAL A 68 11.62 -11.88 -6.38
C VAL A 68 11.76 -11.29 -4.97
N TRP A 69 11.48 -9.99 -4.81
CA TRP A 69 11.50 -9.36 -3.49
C TRP A 69 10.49 -10.00 -2.53
N LEU A 70 9.24 -10.20 -2.95
CA LEU A 70 8.22 -10.84 -2.12
C LEU A 70 8.63 -12.24 -1.64
N LYS A 71 9.22 -13.05 -2.53
CA LYS A 71 9.69 -14.40 -2.21
C LYS A 71 10.93 -14.42 -1.31
N SER A 72 11.67 -13.32 -1.23
CA SER A 72 12.82 -13.20 -0.34
C SER A 72 12.43 -12.88 1.11
N LEU A 73 11.19 -12.43 1.33
CA LEU A 73 10.68 -12.10 2.66
C LEU A 73 10.38 -13.39 3.47
N PRO A 74 10.54 -13.36 4.80
CA PRO A 74 10.19 -14.48 5.64
C PRO A 74 8.66 -14.67 5.74
N GLY A 75 8.22 -15.93 5.76
CA GLY A 75 6.82 -16.29 6.00
C GLY A 75 5.90 -16.11 4.79
N VAL A 76 4.60 -16.02 5.06
CA VAL A 76 3.56 -15.84 4.03
C VAL A 76 3.10 -14.38 4.08
N PRO A 77 3.22 -13.61 2.99
CA PRO A 77 2.88 -12.20 3.00
C PRO A 77 1.36 -11.99 3.01
N VAL A 78 0.89 -11.04 3.83
CA VAL A 78 -0.49 -10.55 3.85
C VAL A 78 -0.51 -9.14 3.29
N PHE A 79 -1.34 -8.88 2.29
CA PHE A 79 -1.44 -7.55 1.69
C PHE A 79 -2.16 -6.59 2.64
N VAL A 80 -1.63 -5.39 2.84
CA VAL A 80 -2.24 -4.37 3.72
C VAL A 80 -2.21 -3.02 3.02
N ALA A 81 -3.35 -2.32 2.95
CA ALA A 81 -3.43 -1.03 2.27
C ALA A 81 -4.64 -0.18 2.72
N TYR A 82 -4.67 1.09 2.31
CA TYR A 82 -5.73 2.05 2.56
C TYR A 82 -6.12 2.80 1.26
N PRO A 83 -7.20 2.43 0.55
CA PRO A 83 -8.07 1.26 0.75
C PRO A 83 -7.58 0.02 -0.01
N ALA A 84 -7.52 -1.14 0.67
CA ALA A 84 -6.97 -2.35 0.08
C ALA A 84 -7.71 -2.84 -1.17
N ALA A 85 -9.03 -2.61 -1.26
CA ALA A 85 -9.80 -3.00 -2.44
C ALA A 85 -9.31 -2.33 -3.73
N PHE A 86 -8.79 -1.10 -3.65
CA PHE A 86 -8.26 -0.40 -4.82
C PHE A 86 -6.85 -0.90 -5.16
N ASP A 87 -5.94 -0.84 -4.20
CA ASP A 87 -4.52 -1.17 -4.42
C ASP A 87 -4.34 -2.66 -4.78
N PHE A 88 -5.05 -3.55 -4.10
CA PHE A 88 -4.94 -4.98 -4.33
C PHE A 88 -5.40 -5.39 -5.72
N MET A 89 -6.42 -4.73 -6.28
CA MET A 89 -6.88 -5.01 -7.65
C MET A 89 -5.76 -4.77 -8.68
N PHE A 90 -5.00 -3.68 -8.54
CA PHE A 90 -3.86 -3.41 -9.42
C PHE A 90 -2.73 -4.40 -9.18
N VAL A 91 -2.29 -4.57 -7.93
CA VAL A 91 -1.14 -5.44 -7.60
C VAL A 91 -1.43 -6.90 -7.98
N CYS A 92 -2.60 -7.42 -7.63
CA CYS A 92 -3.01 -8.78 -7.97
C CYS A 92 -3.07 -8.98 -9.49
N TRP A 93 -3.68 -8.04 -10.23
CA TRP A 93 -3.77 -8.16 -11.69
C TRP A 93 -2.39 -8.09 -12.36
N TYR A 94 -1.52 -7.16 -11.93
CA TYR A 94 -0.18 -7.02 -12.50
C TYR A 94 0.69 -8.25 -12.19
N LEU A 95 0.66 -8.77 -10.96
CA LEU A 95 1.36 -10.01 -10.61
C LEU A 95 0.90 -11.17 -11.49
N ASN A 96 -0.40 -11.47 -11.50
CA ASN A 96 -0.93 -12.57 -12.32
C ASN A 96 -0.64 -12.39 -13.81
N ARG A 97 -0.79 -11.18 -14.35
CA ARG A 97 -0.58 -10.92 -15.79
C ARG A 97 0.88 -11.10 -16.21
N PHE A 98 1.83 -10.61 -15.42
CA PHE A 98 3.23 -10.48 -15.84
C PHE A 98 4.14 -11.58 -15.28
N THR A 99 3.74 -12.24 -14.19
CA THR A 99 4.54 -13.31 -13.58
C THR A 99 3.79 -14.64 -13.48
N GLY A 100 2.46 -14.65 -13.63
CA GLY A 100 1.62 -15.83 -13.45
C GLY A 100 1.43 -16.24 -11.98
N GLU A 101 1.91 -15.43 -11.03
CA GLU A 101 1.92 -15.79 -9.61
C GLU A 101 1.62 -14.60 -8.70
N ASN A 102 0.70 -14.78 -7.77
CA ASN A 102 0.39 -13.81 -6.71
C ASN A 102 0.68 -14.41 -5.32
N PRO A 103 1.83 -14.07 -4.68
CA PRO A 103 2.19 -14.57 -3.36
C PRO A 103 1.20 -14.21 -2.24
N PHE A 104 0.39 -13.16 -2.40
CA PHE A 104 -0.63 -12.78 -1.42
C PHE A 104 -1.87 -13.69 -1.48
N GLY A 105 -2.08 -14.43 -2.57
CA GLY A 105 -3.30 -15.22 -2.78
C GLY A 105 -4.56 -14.37 -2.66
N TRP A 106 -5.40 -14.68 -1.67
CA TRP A 106 -6.64 -13.96 -1.34
C TRP A 106 -6.53 -13.09 -0.07
N GLN A 107 -5.32 -12.91 0.45
CA GLN A 107 -5.08 -12.32 1.77
C GLN A 107 -4.83 -10.82 1.65
N ALA A 108 -5.88 -10.02 1.88
CA ALA A 108 -5.78 -8.56 1.94
C ALA A 108 -6.53 -8.00 3.14
N LEU A 109 -5.87 -7.16 3.94
CA LEU A 109 -6.42 -6.43 5.07
C LEU A 109 -6.56 -4.96 4.73
N ASP A 110 -7.78 -4.44 4.89
CA ASP A 110 -8.10 -3.04 4.66
C ASP A 110 -7.95 -2.23 5.94
N ILE A 111 -7.01 -1.27 5.94
CA ILE A 111 -6.72 -0.42 7.09
C ILE A 111 -7.96 0.39 7.50
N LYS A 112 -8.77 0.85 6.54
CA LYS A 112 -9.96 1.66 6.83
C LYS A 112 -11.01 0.85 7.60
N THR A 113 -11.32 -0.35 7.11
CA THR A 113 -12.24 -1.28 7.76
C THR A 113 -11.75 -1.67 9.14
N PHE A 114 -10.45 -1.91 9.29
CA PHE A 114 -9.88 -2.23 10.59
C PHE A 114 -9.97 -1.05 11.57
N ALA A 115 -9.71 0.18 11.11
CA ALA A 115 -9.89 1.38 11.93
C ALA A 115 -11.35 1.59 12.36
N MET A 116 -12.29 1.32 11.47
CA MET A 116 -13.72 1.37 11.77
C MET A 116 -14.07 0.40 12.90
N ALA A 117 -13.58 -0.85 12.80
CA ALA A 117 -13.81 -1.88 13.82
C ALA A 117 -13.18 -1.54 15.17
N VAL A 118 -11.94 -1.04 15.18
CA VAL A 118 -11.23 -0.69 16.43
C VAL A 118 -11.83 0.55 17.11
N THR A 119 -12.29 1.53 16.34
CA THR A 119 -12.84 2.78 16.90
C THR A 119 -14.35 2.76 17.15
N GLY A 120 -15.09 1.83 16.54
CA GLY A 120 -16.55 1.80 16.56
C GLY A 120 -17.23 2.94 15.79
N ARG A 121 -16.48 3.67 14.95
CA ARG A 121 -17.02 4.78 14.13
C ARG A 121 -17.79 4.26 12.92
N ASP A 122 -18.61 5.13 12.33
CA ASP A 122 -19.19 4.88 11.01
C ASP A 122 -18.12 4.79 9.92
N PHE A 123 -18.34 3.94 8.92
CA PHE A 123 -17.38 3.72 7.84
C PHE A 123 -17.03 5.00 7.07
N LEU A 124 -18.01 5.88 6.83
CA LEU A 124 -17.79 7.14 6.11
C LEU A 124 -17.06 8.18 6.95
N ASP A 125 -17.20 8.12 8.28
CA ASP A 125 -16.48 8.99 9.23
C ASP A 125 -15.06 8.48 9.54
N THR A 126 -14.78 7.22 9.23
CA THR A 126 -13.46 6.59 9.42
C THR A 126 -12.47 7.08 8.37
N VAL A 127 -11.97 8.29 8.55
CA VAL A 127 -10.93 8.90 7.71
C VAL A 127 -9.70 9.22 8.54
N LYS A 128 -8.51 9.28 7.92
CA LYS A 128 -7.23 9.50 8.62
C LYS A 128 -7.26 10.65 9.64
N ARG A 129 -7.95 11.76 9.35
CA ARG A 129 -8.04 12.93 10.26
C ARG A 129 -8.82 12.67 11.56
N ASN A 130 -9.71 11.66 11.56
CA ASN A 130 -10.57 11.29 12.68
C ASN A 130 -10.03 10.07 13.44
N MET A 131 -8.96 9.44 12.96
CA MET A 131 -8.29 8.34 13.64
C MET A 131 -7.44 8.86 14.82
N PRO A 132 -7.27 8.06 15.90
CA PRO A 132 -6.41 8.43 17.02
C PRO A 132 -5.00 8.85 16.58
N ARG A 133 -4.56 10.03 17.04
CA ARG A 133 -3.24 10.58 16.68
C ARG A 133 -2.08 9.66 17.05
N ARG A 134 -2.21 8.91 18.16
CA ARG A 134 -1.24 7.91 18.62
C ARG A 134 -0.96 6.78 17.63
N TRP A 135 -1.79 6.59 16.62
CA TRP A 135 -1.54 5.60 15.56
C TRP A 135 -0.61 6.09 14.47
N PHE A 136 -0.36 7.40 14.39
CA PHE A 136 0.48 8.01 13.36
C PHE A 136 1.85 8.31 13.94
N ASP A 137 2.87 7.72 13.36
CA ASP A 137 4.26 8.08 13.64
C ASP A 137 4.65 9.35 12.88
N ASP A 138 5.76 9.98 13.29
CA ASP A 138 6.38 11.08 12.55
C ASP A 138 7.16 10.55 11.34
N LEU A 139 6.42 10.12 10.32
CA LEU A 139 6.94 9.55 9.08
C LEU A 139 6.50 10.41 7.88
N PRO A 140 7.33 10.50 6.82
CA PRO A 140 7.02 11.29 5.65
C PRO A 140 5.79 10.73 4.91
N TYR A 141 4.88 11.63 4.54
CA TYR A 141 3.73 11.36 3.69
C TYR A 141 3.79 12.28 2.47
N THR A 142 4.55 11.84 1.46
CA THR A 142 4.95 12.67 0.31
C THR A 142 4.18 12.34 -0.97
N HIS A 143 3.27 11.36 -0.91
CA HIS A 143 2.63 10.76 -2.09
C HIS A 143 3.58 10.01 -3.03
N LYS A 144 4.82 9.77 -2.60
CA LYS A 144 5.71 8.78 -3.21
C LYS A 144 5.32 7.40 -2.68
N ALA A 145 5.25 6.42 -3.58
CA ALA A 145 4.63 5.13 -3.28
C ALA A 145 5.25 4.43 -2.05
N LEU A 146 6.58 4.48 -1.89
CA LEU A 146 7.25 3.83 -0.76
C LEU A 146 7.04 4.57 0.56
N ASP A 147 7.14 5.90 0.58
CA ASP A 147 6.93 6.71 1.78
C ASP A 147 5.51 6.49 2.33
N ASP A 148 4.52 6.49 1.44
CA ASP A 148 3.13 6.21 1.79
C ASP A 148 2.97 4.77 2.31
N ALA A 149 3.64 3.77 1.71
CA ALA A 149 3.59 2.38 2.15
C ALA A 149 4.23 2.17 3.54
N ILE A 150 5.37 2.82 3.81
CA ILE A 150 6.04 2.82 5.11
C ILE A 150 5.11 3.42 6.18
N SER A 151 4.56 4.60 5.91
CA SER A 151 3.64 5.28 6.81
C SER A 151 2.37 4.46 7.08
N GLN A 152 1.80 3.82 6.05
CA GLN A 152 0.61 2.97 6.20
C GLN A 152 0.91 1.66 6.94
N GLY A 153 2.06 1.04 6.72
CA GLY A 153 2.49 -0.17 7.43
C GLY A 153 2.69 0.09 8.92
N ALA A 154 3.37 1.19 9.28
CA ALA A 154 3.54 1.62 10.66
C ALA A 154 2.19 1.92 11.35
N LEU A 155 1.30 2.64 10.66
CA LEU A 155 -0.08 2.90 11.10
C LEU A 155 -0.83 1.60 11.42
N PHE A 156 -0.80 0.63 10.51
CA PHE A 156 -1.49 -0.65 10.73
C PHE A 156 -0.91 -1.42 11.92
N CYS A 157 0.42 -1.44 12.09
CA CYS A 157 1.05 -2.10 13.24
C CYS A 157 0.64 -1.46 14.57
N ASN A 158 0.56 -0.12 14.63
CA ASN A 158 0.09 0.60 15.82
C ASN A 158 -1.37 0.23 16.16
N MET A 159 -2.25 0.17 15.14
CA MET A 159 -3.64 -0.26 15.31
C MET A 159 -3.75 -1.71 15.78
N LEU A 160 -2.94 -2.60 15.22
CA LEU A 160 -2.93 -4.02 15.58
C LEU A 160 -2.45 -4.23 17.02
N ALA A 161 -1.43 -3.49 17.45
CA ALA A 161 -0.95 -3.53 18.82
C ALA A 161 -2.03 -3.06 19.81
N GLU A 162 -2.73 -1.97 19.50
CA GLU A 162 -3.84 -1.48 20.33
C GLU A 162 -4.99 -2.49 20.39
N TYR A 163 -5.42 -3.01 19.25
CA TYR A 163 -6.47 -4.04 19.19
C TYR A 163 -6.12 -5.25 20.05
N LYS A 164 -4.86 -5.73 20.00
CA LYS A 164 -4.40 -6.85 20.82
C LYS A 164 -4.44 -6.56 22.32
N LYS A 165 -4.14 -5.32 22.75
CA LYS A 165 -4.24 -4.90 24.15
C LYS A 165 -5.70 -4.87 24.61
N MET A 166 -6.59 -4.29 23.81
CA MET A 166 -8.04 -4.26 24.07
C MET A 166 -8.61 -5.68 24.26
N MET A 167 -8.20 -6.64 23.42
CA MET A 167 -8.68 -8.03 23.54
C MET A 167 -8.12 -8.78 24.76
N LYS A 168 -7.03 -8.29 25.36
CA LYS A 168 -6.47 -8.85 26.60
C LYS A 168 -7.04 -8.19 27.87
N GLY A 169 -7.84 -7.13 27.74
CA GLY A 169 -8.29 -6.33 28.88
C GLY A 169 -7.17 -5.45 29.47
N GLU A 170 -6.12 -5.18 28.70
CA GLU A 170 -5.03 -4.27 29.07
C GLU A 170 -5.39 -2.88 28.52
N GLU A 171 -5.87 -1.97 29.37
CA GLU A 171 -6.07 -0.54 29.02
C GLU A 171 -4.76 0.25 29.04
#